data_AF-A0AAZ1X3V6-F1
#
_entry.id   AF-A0AAZ1X3V6-F1
#
_cell.length_a   1.000
_cell.length_b   1.000
_cell.length_c   1.000
_cell.angle_alpha   90.00
_cell.angle_beta   90.00
_cell.angle_gamma   90.00
#
_symmetry.space_group_name_H-M   'P 1'
#
loop_
_entity.id
_entity.type
_entity.pdbx_description
1 polymer ?
#
loop_
_entity_poly.entity_id
_entity_poly.type
_entity_poly.pdbx_seq_one_letter_code
_entity_poly.pdbx_strand_id
1 'polypeptide(L)'
;MHSFVISLLSCTTNQARLSVSPSSSQFFKGDFVSLSCEEDDSSAGWTLRRNTSKKQMTECGSGWGILANSSCNISYTTTWDSGVYWCESREGPISNMVNLTVTGGSVILQSPVLPVREGDDVTLLCKTKTTPSNLPAAFYKDGSLIRKQPTGHMTIQHVSRSDEGLYKCDISGHGESPSSWITVTGQATATTSRIFPTSSAPPLISTSLRVAFLQLFYPVMFCLYFISTLLMVSSYRSRGTF
;
A
#
# COMPACT_ATOMS: atom_id res chain seq x y z
N MET A 1 9.82 -18.07 43.90
CA MET A 1 10.31 -16.75 43.49
C MET A 1 10.32 -16.71 41.95
N HIS A 2 9.46 -15.86 41.41
CA HIS A 2 9.28 -15.39 40.02
C HIS A 2 9.43 -16.36 38.85
N SER A 3 8.28 -16.87 38.39
CA SER A 3 8.06 -17.37 37.03
C SER A 3 7.81 -16.15 36.12
N PHE A 4 8.71 -15.86 35.18
CA PHE A 4 8.52 -14.81 34.18
C PHE A 4 7.75 -15.40 33.00
N VAL A 5 6.44 -15.15 32.95
CA VAL A 5 5.64 -15.35 31.74
C VAL A 5 5.91 -14.13 30.85
N ILE A 6 6.80 -14.28 29.87
CA ILE A 6 6.92 -13.31 28.78
C ILE A 6 5.67 -13.50 27.93
N SER A 7 4.63 -12.74 28.25
CA SER A 7 3.49 -12.54 27.38
C SER A 7 4.03 -11.89 26.11
N LEU A 8 4.16 -12.68 25.04
CA LEU A 8 4.29 -12.15 23.69
C LEU A 8 2.99 -11.41 23.40
N LEU A 9 2.98 -10.11 23.70
CA LEU A 9 2.05 -9.18 23.09
C LEU A 9 2.29 -9.29 21.58
N SER A 10 1.51 -10.14 20.92
CA SER A 10 1.24 -10.01 19.50
C SER A 10 0.70 -8.60 19.33
N CYS A 11 1.57 -7.69 18.92
CA CYS A 11 1.17 -6.35 18.51
C CYS A 11 0.41 -6.52 17.21
N THR A 12 -0.88 -6.82 17.30
CA THR A 12 -1.80 -6.63 16.18
C THR A 12 -1.88 -5.13 15.99
N THR A 13 -1.12 -4.61 15.03
CA THR A 13 -1.32 -3.24 14.57
C THR A 13 -2.73 -3.19 13.99
N ASN A 14 -3.69 -2.61 14.72
CA ASN A 14 -5.03 -2.32 14.22
C ASN A 14 -4.90 -1.29 13.09
N GLN A 15 -4.63 -1.75 11.88
CA GLN A 15 -4.45 -0.91 10.70
C GLN A 15 -5.83 -0.69 10.07
N ALA A 16 -6.27 0.56 9.97
CA ALA A 16 -7.53 0.86 9.29
C ALA A 16 -7.47 0.46 7.82
N ARG A 17 -8.64 0.07 7.29
CA ARG A 17 -8.82 -0.26 5.88
C ARG A 17 -9.68 0.82 5.23
N LEU A 18 -9.17 1.43 4.17
CA LEU A 18 -9.94 2.37 3.37
C LEU A 18 -10.87 1.60 2.41
N SER A 19 -12.17 1.87 2.50
CA SER A 19 -13.20 1.40 1.57
C SER A 19 -13.84 2.56 0.79
N VAL A 20 -14.41 2.25 -0.36
CA VAL A 20 -15.04 3.23 -1.27
C VAL A 20 -16.41 2.71 -1.67
N SER A 21 -17.41 3.58 -1.59
CA SER A 21 -18.79 3.29 -1.96
C SER A 21 -19.30 4.29 -3.01
N PRO A 22 -19.78 3.82 -4.17
CA PRO A 22 -19.80 2.42 -4.61
C PRO A 22 -18.37 1.89 -4.89
N SER A 23 -18.17 0.57 -4.77
CA SER A 23 -16.86 -0.07 -4.96
C SER A 23 -16.43 -0.04 -6.43
N SER A 24 -15.80 1.07 -6.82
CA SER A 24 -15.33 1.34 -8.17
C SER A 24 -14.08 2.21 -8.13
N SER A 25 -13.12 1.95 -9.01
CA SER A 25 -11.95 2.82 -9.21
C SER A 25 -12.24 4.02 -10.13
N GLN A 26 -13.33 3.96 -10.90
CA GLN A 26 -13.72 5.00 -11.87
C GLN A 26 -15.11 5.54 -11.59
N PHE A 27 -15.28 6.84 -11.83
CA PHE A 27 -16.53 7.58 -11.64
C PHE A 27 -16.74 8.60 -12.76
N PHE A 28 -18.00 8.92 -13.05
CA PHE A 28 -18.33 10.05 -13.92
C PHE A 28 -18.28 11.35 -13.14
N LYS A 29 -17.95 12.45 -13.84
CA LYS A 29 -18.20 13.79 -13.32
C LYS A 29 -19.67 13.94 -12.90
N GLY A 30 -19.87 14.33 -11.65
CA GLY A 30 -21.16 14.51 -11.00
C GLY A 30 -21.58 13.32 -10.12
N ASP A 31 -20.84 12.22 -10.11
CA ASP A 31 -21.14 11.08 -9.25
C ASP A 31 -20.91 11.42 -7.78
N PHE A 32 -21.68 10.77 -6.90
CA PHE A 32 -21.48 10.74 -5.47
C PHE A 32 -20.47 9.64 -5.11
N VAL A 33 -19.52 9.94 -4.21
CA VAL A 33 -18.56 8.97 -3.69
C VAL A 33 -18.45 9.12 -2.17
N SER A 34 -18.51 8.00 -1.46
CA SER A 34 -18.22 7.93 -0.03
C SER A 34 -16.95 7.12 0.20
N LEU A 35 -15.98 7.68 0.93
CA LEU A 35 -14.75 7.01 1.35
C LEU A 35 -14.82 6.79 2.85
N SER A 36 -14.56 5.59 3.35
CA SER A 36 -14.65 5.27 4.78
C SER A 36 -13.39 4.57 5.28
N CYS A 37 -12.93 4.97 6.46
CA CYS A 37 -11.89 4.22 7.17
C CYS A 37 -12.59 3.17 8.04
N GLU A 38 -12.54 1.90 7.64
CA GLU A 38 -13.02 0.77 8.43
C GLU A 38 -12.00 0.45 9.53
N GLU A 39 -12.49 0.39 10.77
CA GLU A 39 -11.70 0.17 11.99
C GLU A 39 -11.99 -1.22 12.54
N ASP A 40 -10.94 -1.95 12.96
CA ASP A 40 -11.10 -3.25 13.62
C ASP A 40 -11.21 -3.15 15.15
N ASP A 41 -10.73 -2.07 15.82
CA ASP A 41 -10.94 -1.73 17.25
C ASP A 41 -10.00 -0.58 17.70
N SER A 42 -10.17 0.67 17.24
CA SER A 42 -9.21 1.75 17.63
C SER A 42 -9.78 3.17 17.64
N SER A 43 -9.67 3.81 18.80
CA SER A 43 -9.89 5.23 19.09
C SER A 43 -8.86 6.20 18.46
N ALA A 44 -8.07 5.75 17.48
CA ALA A 44 -6.92 6.49 16.93
C ALA A 44 -7.27 7.74 16.11
N GLY A 45 -8.55 7.96 15.78
CA GLY A 45 -9.01 9.17 15.09
C GLY A 45 -8.35 9.35 13.72
N TRP A 46 -8.73 8.49 12.77
CA TRP A 46 -8.21 8.48 11.41
C TRP A 46 -8.65 9.70 10.60
N THR A 47 -7.70 10.31 9.91
CA THR A 47 -7.94 11.42 8.99
C THR A 47 -7.87 10.93 7.55
N LEU A 48 -8.96 11.11 6.79
CA LEU A 48 -8.94 10.82 5.36
C LEU A 48 -8.18 11.92 4.60
N ARG A 49 -7.18 11.49 3.84
CA ARG A 49 -6.34 12.36 3.01
C ARG A 49 -6.42 12.01 1.54
N ARG A 50 -6.01 12.98 0.72
CA ARG A 50 -5.82 12.79 -0.71
C ARG A 50 -4.67 13.59 -1.31
N ASN A 51 -4.16 13.06 -2.41
CA ASN A 51 -3.29 13.74 -3.37
C ASN A 51 -4.01 13.81 -4.72
N THR A 52 -4.27 15.01 -5.22
CA THR A 52 -4.84 15.25 -6.54
C THR A 52 -3.91 16.12 -7.39
N SER A 53 -4.23 16.28 -8.67
CA SER A 53 -3.46 17.16 -9.57
C SER A 53 -3.41 18.63 -9.12
N LYS A 54 -4.37 19.08 -8.30
CA LYS A 54 -4.47 20.47 -7.84
C LYS A 54 -3.80 20.72 -6.51
N LYS A 55 -3.89 19.76 -5.58
CA LYS A 55 -3.40 19.90 -4.22
C LYS A 55 -2.88 18.57 -3.70
N GLN A 56 -1.89 18.65 -2.83
CA GLN A 56 -1.28 17.49 -2.18
C GLN A 56 -1.61 17.55 -0.68
N MET A 57 -1.73 16.38 -0.06
CA MET A 57 -1.86 16.16 1.38
C MET A 57 -3.07 16.84 2.03
N THR A 58 -4.17 17.02 1.29
CA THR A 58 -5.37 17.68 1.83
C THR A 58 -6.24 16.71 2.61
N GLU A 59 -6.80 17.19 3.72
CA GLU A 59 -7.70 16.43 4.61
C GLU A 59 -9.18 16.66 4.23
N CYS A 60 -10.03 15.65 4.40
CA CYS A 60 -11.47 15.79 4.19
C CYS A 60 -12.06 16.93 5.04
N GLY A 61 -12.92 17.76 4.46
CA GLY A 61 -13.47 18.96 5.10
C GLY A 61 -12.62 20.22 4.91
N SER A 62 -11.35 20.10 4.48
CA SER A 62 -10.48 21.26 4.17
C SER A 62 -10.70 21.80 2.74
N GLY A 63 -11.96 22.10 2.40
CA GLY A 63 -12.35 22.61 1.08
C GLY A 63 -12.58 21.52 0.02
N TRP A 64 -12.71 20.26 0.44
CA TRP A 64 -13.23 19.16 -0.37
C TRP A 64 -13.84 18.10 0.55
N GLY A 65 -14.85 17.39 0.04
CA GLY A 65 -15.57 16.38 0.81
C GLY A 65 -16.32 16.96 2.02
N ILE A 66 -17.23 16.17 2.56
CA ILE A 66 -17.98 16.46 3.76
C ILE A 66 -17.74 15.32 4.73
N LEU A 67 -17.20 15.63 5.91
CA LEU A 67 -16.98 14.64 6.95
C LEU A 67 -18.33 14.16 7.50
N ALA A 68 -18.52 12.85 7.52
CA ALA A 68 -19.70 12.17 8.03
C ALA A 68 -19.24 10.96 8.85
N ASN A 69 -19.07 11.14 10.16
CA ASN A 69 -18.50 10.15 11.07
C ASN A 69 -17.10 9.68 10.58
N SER A 70 -16.90 8.38 10.35
CA SER A 70 -15.67 7.78 9.80
C SER A 70 -15.58 7.85 8.27
N SER A 71 -16.54 8.50 7.63
CA SER A 71 -16.60 8.63 6.17
C SER A 71 -16.42 10.06 5.69
N CYS A 72 -15.94 10.20 4.45
CA CYS A 72 -15.86 11.45 3.72
C CYS A 72 -16.68 11.34 2.45
N ASN A 73 -17.67 12.22 2.33
CA ASN A 73 -18.61 12.22 1.22
C ASN A 73 -18.27 13.32 0.22
N ILE A 74 -18.05 12.94 -1.03
CA ILE A 74 -17.91 13.86 -2.16
C ILE A 74 -19.27 13.88 -2.87
N SER A 75 -20.05 14.95 -2.63
CA SER A 75 -21.42 15.04 -3.16
C SER A 75 -21.48 15.06 -4.68
N TYR A 76 -20.53 15.77 -5.31
CA TYR A 76 -20.43 15.89 -6.76
C TYR A 76 -18.97 15.86 -7.18
N THR A 77 -18.55 14.75 -7.75
CA THR A 77 -17.17 14.60 -8.23
C THR A 77 -16.89 15.47 -9.47
N THR A 78 -15.69 16.02 -9.51
CA THR A 78 -15.12 16.72 -10.67
C THR A 78 -13.88 15.97 -11.15
N THR A 79 -13.43 16.23 -12.38
CA THR A 79 -12.20 15.61 -12.89
C THR A 79 -10.97 15.89 -12.03
N TRP A 80 -10.99 17.00 -11.27
CA TRP A 80 -9.94 17.40 -10.34
C TRP A 80 -9.90 16.60 -9.04
N ASP A 81 -10.95 15.81 -8.77
CA ASP A 81 -10.98 14.87 -7.65
C ASP A 81 -10.28 13.55 -7.98
N SER A 82 -9.79 13.38 -9.21
CA SER A 82 -8.92 12.23 -9.55
C SER A 82 -7.62 12.28 -8.76
N GLY A 83 -7.21 11.15 -8.19
CA GLY A 83 -6.04 11.10 -7.33
C GLY A 83 -5.98 9.89 -6.41
N VAL A 84 -5.00 9.92 -5.50
CA VAL A 84 -4.75 8.86 -4.52
C VAL A 84 -5.34 9.26 -3.17
N TYR A 85 -6.03 8.33 -2.53
CA TYR A 85 -6.73 8.50 -1.26
C TYR A 85 -6.27 7.46 -0.24
N TRP A 86 -6.16 7.86 1.03
CA TRP A 86 -5.78 6.98 2.16
C TRP A 86 -6.27 7.56 3.48
N CYS A 87 -6.32 6.71 4.51
CA CYS A 87 -6.52 7.12 5.90
C CYS A 87 -5.15 7.22 6.58
N GLU A 88 -4.94 8.26 7.37
CA GLU A 88 -3.74 8.44 8.20
C GLU A 88 -4.15 8.58 9.66
N SER A 89 -3.47 7.86 10.56
CA SER A 89 -3.70 8.01 12.00
C SER A 89 -2.82 9.11 12.57
N ARG A 90 -3.19 9.62 13.76
CA ARG A 90 -2.40 10.64 14.47
C ARG A 90 -0.98 10.18 14.82
N GLU A 91 -0.77 8.86 14.88
CA GLU A 91 0.49 8.24 15.25
C GLU A 91 1.41 7.96 14.05
N GLY A 92 0.93 8.22 12.83
CA GLY A 92 1.70 8.06 11.59
C GLY A 92 1.36 6.84 10.70
N PRO A 93 0.82 5.70 11.20
CA PRO A 93 0.33 4.64 10.33
C PRO A 93 -0.68 5.11 9.28
N ILE A 94 -0.60 4.52 8.08
CA ILE A 94 -1.55 4.76 6.99
C ILE A 94 -2.27 3.47 6.59
N SER A 95 -3.48 3.60 6.06
CA SER A 95 -4.24 2.49 5.46
C SER A 95 -3.69 2.08 4.10
N ASN A 96 -4.36 1.13 3.44
CA ASN A 96 -4.23 0.96 2.00
C ASN A 96 -4.52 2.27 1.25
N MET A 97 -3.86 2.46 0.11
CA MET A 97 -4.11 3.55 -0.80
C MET A 97 -5.05 3.08 -1.92
N VAL A 98 -5.93 3.96 -2.38
CA VAL A 98 -6.78 3.73 -3.55
C VAL A 98 -6.61 4.87 -4.55
N ASN A 99 -6.60 4.53 -5.84
CA ASN A 99 -6.54 5.52 -6.92
C ASN A 99 -7.92 5.66 -7.55
N LEU A 100 -8.50 6.85 -7.47
CA LEU A 100 -9.79 7.16 -8.07
C LEU A 100 -9.59 7.99 -9.33
N THR A 101 -10.30 7.61 -10.39
CA THR A 101 -10.34 8.36 -11.65
C THR A 101 -11.74 8.90 -11.88
N VAL A 102 -11.88 10.22 -11.95
CA VAL A 102 -13.12 10.89 -12.32
C VAL A 102 -13.00 11.36 -13.76
N THR A 103 -13.79 10.77 -14.66
CA THR A 103 -13.74 11.10 -16.09
C THR A 103 -14.78 12.15 -16.47
N GLY A 104 -14.41 13.02 -17.41
CA GLY A 104 -15.35 13.86 -18.16
C GLY A 104 -15.95 13.15 -19.38
N GLY A 105 -15.49 11.93 -19.68
CA GLY A 105 -15.97 11.11 -20.79
C GLY A 105 -17.33 10.45 -20.55
N SER A 106 -17.78 9.72 -21.56
CA SER A 106 -19.10 9.06 -21.63
C SER A 106 -19.11 7.63 -21.12
N VAL A 107 -17.95 6.99 -20.96
CA VAL A 107 -17.80 5.57 -20.59
C VAL A 107 -16.87 5.42 -19.39
N ILE A 108 -17.23 4.54 -18.45
CA ILE A 108 -16.33 4.07 -17.39
C ILE A 108 -16.38 2.56 -17.24
N LEU A 109 -15.27 2.02 -16.73
CA LEU A 109 -15.17 0.64 -16.27
C LEU A 109 -15.35 0.63 -14.75
N GLN A 110 -16.44 0.06 -14.28
CA GLN A 110 -16.61 -0.28 -12.87
C GLN A 110 -15.83 -1.56 -12.58
N SER A 111 -14.63 -1.39 -12.05
CA SER A 111 -13.74 -2.45 -11.56
C SER A 111 -13.52 -2.32 -10.05
N PRO A 112 -13.20 -3.42 -9.35
CA PRO A 112 -12.89 -3.37 -7.92
C PRO A 112 -11.79 -2.35 -7.62
N VAL A 113 -12.04 -1.52 -6.61
CA VAL A 113 -11.06 -0.51 -6.15
C VAL A 113 -10.01 -1.10 -5.20
N LEU A 114 -10.30 -2.26 -4.62
CA LEU A 114 -9.41 -2.99 -3.73
C LEU A 114 -8.87 -4.25 -4.41
N PRO A 115 -7.71 -4.78 -3.96
CA PRO A 115 -7.18 -6.03 -4.46
C PRO A 115 -8.17 -7.18 -4.31
N VAL A 116 -8.23 -8.02 -5.34
CA VAL A 116 -9.10 -9.19 -5.43
C VAL A 116 -8.34 -10.41 -4.92
N ARG A 117 -8.98 -11.35 -4.22
CA ARG A 117 -8.33 -12.58 -3.77
C ARG A 117 -8.40 -13.66 -4.86
N GLU A 118 -7.37 -14.50 -4.95
CA GLU A 118 -7.43 -15.68 -5.79
C GLU A 118 -8.58 -16.63 -5.40
N GLY A 119 -9.28 -17.13 -6.41
CA GLY A 119 -10.47 -17.97 -6.27
C GLY A 119 -11.78 -17.19 -6.23
N ASP A 120 -11.76 -15.88 -5.99
CA ASP A 120 -12.97 -15.06 -6.02
C ASP A 120 -13.48 -14.85 -7.45
N ASP A 121 -14.76 -14.54 -7.58
CA ASP A 121 -15.37 -14.11 -8.84
C ASP A 121 -15.49 -12.59 -8.88
N VAL A 122 -15.06 -11.97 -9.98
CA VAL A 122 -15.13 -10.52 -10.17
C VAL A 122 -15.97 -10.19 -11.39
N THR A 123 -16.94 -9.29 -11.22
CA THR A 123 -17.72 -8.76 -12.33
C THR A 123 -17.29 -7.33 -12.64
N LEU A 124 -16.84 -7.12 -13.87
CA LEU A 124 -16.55 -5.82 -14.46
C LEU A 124 -17.79 -5.34 -15.21
N LEU A 125 -18.15 -4.07 -15.00
CA LEU A 125 -19.26 -3.44 -15.70
C LEU A 125 -18.77 -2.23 -16.50
N CYS A 126 -18.93 -2.31 -17.82
CA CYS A 126 -18.74 -1.17 -18.70
C CYS A 126 -20.06 -0.40 -18.80
N LYS A 127 -20.09 0.84 -18.32
CA LYS A 127 -21.30 1.65 -18.33
C LYS A 127 -21.10 2.96 -19.08
N THR A 128 -22.17 3.40 -19.76
CA THR A 128 -22.27 4.77 -20.24
C THR A 128 -22.95 5.67 -19.21
N LYS A 129 -22.73 6.98 -19.33
CA LYS A 129 -23.44 7.99 -18.52
C LYS A 129 -24.92 8.14 -18.91
N THR A 130 -25.26 7.78 -20.15
CA THR A 130 -26.61 7.93 -20.74
C THR A 130 -27.45 6.69 -20.52
N THR A 131 -28.78 6.81 -20.58
CA THR A 131 -29.69 5.67 -20.52
C THR A 131 -30.04 5.15 -21.93
N PRO A 132 -30.04 3.83 -22.17
CA PRO A 132 -29.64 2.77 -21.24
C PRO A 132 -28.13 2.74 -20.99
N SER A 133 -27.73 2.56 -19.73
CA SER A 133 -26.31 2.60 -19.32
C SER A 133 -25.53 1.36 -19.74
N ASN A 134 -26.23 0.25 -19.89
CA ASN A 134 -25.66 -1.08 -20.12
C ASN A 134 -25.83 -1.41 -21.61
N LEU A 135 -24.74 -1.29 -22.36
CA LEU A 135 -24.69 -1.49 -23.80
C LEU A 135 -23.68 -2.58 -24.15
N PRO A 136 -23.73 -3.13 -25.37
CA PRO A 136 -22.69 -4.04 -25.85
C PRO A 136 -21.30 -3.40 -25.74
N ALA A 137 -20.39 -4.08 -25.06
CA ALA A 137 -19.04 -3.56 -24.78
C ALA A 137 -17.96 -4.58 -25.12
N ALA A 138 -16.83 -4.08 -25.62
CA ALA A 138 -15.59 -4.83 -25.79
C ALA A 138 -14.68 -4.57 -24.57
N PHE A 139 -14.15 -5.62 -23.97
CA PHE A 139 -13.24 -5.56 -22.84
C PHE A 139 -11.82 -5.86 -23.29
N TYR A 140 -10.87 -5.10 -22.75
CA TYR A 140 -9.45 -5.24 -23.04
C TYR A 140 -8.66 -5.42 -21.75
N LYS A 141 -7.64 -6.28 -21.80
CA LYS A 141 -6.62 -6.44 -20.76
C LYS A 141 -5.26 -6.24 -21.41
N ASP A 142 -4.43 -5.37 -20.84
CA ASP A 142 -3.06 -5.11 -21.31
C ASP A 142 -3.02 -4.76 -22.80
N GLY A 143 -4.03 -4.02 -23.28
CA GLY A 143 -4.20 -3.63 -24.68
C GLY A 143 -4.82 -4.69 -25.60
N SER A 144 -4.99 -5.93 -25.15
CA SER A 144 -5.55 -7.03 -25.93
C SER A 144 -7.04 -7.23 -25.67
N LEU A 145 -7.83 -7.47 -26.72
CA LEU A 145 -9.26 -7.79 -26.61
C LEU A 145 -9.43 -9.15 -25.92
N ILE A 146 -10.15 -9.19 -24.79
CA ILE A 146 -10.39 -10.44 -24.03
C ILE A 146 -11.81 -10.98 -24.21
N ARG A 147 -12.81 -10.10 -24.33
CA ARG A 147 -14.23 -10.51 -24.46
C ARG A 147 -15.08 -9.39 -25.05
N LYS A 148 -16.17 -9.75 -25.71
CA LYS A 148 -17.27 -8.83 -26.07
C LYS A 148 -18.54 -9.30 -25.40
N GLN A 149 -19.20 -8.43 -24.64
CA GLN A 149 -20.39 -8.78 -23.86
C GLN A 149 -21.58 -7.91 -24.27
N PRO A 150 -22.76 -8.52 -24.56
CA PRO A 150 -23.91 -7.80 -25.09
C PRO A 150 -24.55 -6.82 -24.09
N THR A 151 -24.38 -7.08 -22.79
CA THR A 151 -24.92 -6.24 -21.72
C THR A 151 -23.87 -5.34 -21.07
N GLY A 152 -22.61 -5.42 -21.50
CA GLY A 152 -21.51 -4.69 -20.84
C GLY A 152 -21.11 -5.27 -19.49
N HIS A 153 -21.55 -6.48 -19.13
CA HIS A 153 -21.11 -7.20 -17.93
C HIS A 153 -20.13 -8.32 -18.30
N MET A 154 -18.94 -8.31 -17.73
CA MET A 154 -17.93 -9.36 -17.88
C MET A 154 -17.55 -9.92 -16.52
N THR A 155 -17.74 -11.23 -16.32
CA THR A 155 -17.29 -11.92 -15.10
C THR A 155 -16.01 -12.70 -15.38
N ILE A 156 -15.00 -12.48 -14.54
CA ILE A 156 -13.79 -13.29 -14.41
C ILE A 156 -14.09 -14.29 -13.28
N GLN A 157 -14.13 -15.57 -13.63
CA GLN A 157 -14.43 -16.63 -12.67
C GLN A 157 -13.13 -17.23 -12.13
N HIS A 158 -13.10 -17.56 -10.85
CA HIS A 158 -11.95 -18.17 -10.18
C HIS A 158 -10.66 -17.38 -10.45
N VAL A 159 -10.65 -16.10 -10.04
CA VAL A 159 -9.54 -15.18 -10.27
C VAL A 159 -8.20 -15.81 -9.88
N SER A 160 -7.19 -15.61 -10.73
CA SER A 160 -5.83 -16.11 -10.58
C SER A 160 -4.80 -14.99 -10.72
N ARG A 161 -3.54 -15.20 -10.34
CA ARG A 161 -2.46 -14.23 -10.65
C ARG A 161 -2.39 -13.80 -12.11
N SER A 162 -2.83 -14.62 -13.05
CA SER A 162 -2.79 -14.28 -14.49
C SER A 162 -3.84 -13.23 -14.89
N ASP A 163 -4.84 -13.00 -14.04
CA ASP A 163 -5.89 -11.99 -14.23
C ASP A 163 -5.45 -10.61 -13.72
N GLU A 164 -4.29 -10.49 -13.08
CA GLU A 164 -3.72 -9.18 -12.74
C GLU A 164 -3.32 -8.42 -14.01
N GLY A 165 -3.67 -7.13 -14.10
CA GLY A 165 -3.29 -6.29 -15.24
C GLY A 165 -4.12 -5.03 -15.41
N LEU A 166 -3.91 -4.35 -16.55
CA LEU A 166 -4.56 -3.09 -16.89
C LEU A 166 -5.80 -3.33 -17.76
N TYR A 167 -6.98 -3.06 -17.21
CA TYR A 167 -8.26 -3.28 -17.87
C TYR A 167 -8.89 -1.97 -18.38
N LYS A 168 -9.55 -2.04 -19.53
CA LYS A 168 -10.44 -0.99 -20.05
C LYS A 168 -11.58 -1.60 -20.85
N CYS A 169 -12.61 -0.82 -21.13
CA CYS A 169 -13.69 -1.24 -22.02
C CYS A 169 -13.98 -0.18 -23.09
N ASP A 170 -14.59 -0.60 -24.19
CA ASP A 170 -15.03 0.23 -25.29
C ASP A 170 -16.50 -0.07 -25.61
N ILE A 171 -17.29 0.98 -25.78
CA ILE A 171 -18.67 0.88 -26.24
C ILE A 171 -18.74 1.58 -27.59
N SER A 172 -19.09 0.82 -28.63
CA SER A 172 -19.20 1.30 -30.00
C SER A 172 -20.06 2.57 -30.07
N GLY A 173 -19.48 3.66 -30.59
CA GLY A 173 -20.15 4.96 -30.71
C GLY A 173 -20.13 5.84 -29.45
N HIS A 174 -19.69 5.31 -28.30
CA HIS A 174 -19.55 6.05 -27.05
C HIS A 174 -18.09 6.22 -26.60
N GLY A 175 -17.18 5.37 -27.10
CA GLY A 175 -15.73 5.46 -26.87
C GLY A 175 -15.22 4.54 -25.76
N GLU A 176 -13.96 4.75 -25.38
CA GLU A 176 -13.26 3.94 -24.40
C GLU A 176 -13.36 4.51 -22.98
N SER A 177 -13.39 3.62 -21.99
CA SER A 177 -13.18 3.97 -20.59
C SER A 177 -11.73 4.36 -20.33
N PRO A 178 -11.44 5.13 -19.27
CA PRO A 178 -10.12 5.12 -18.65
C PRO A 178 -9.66 3.69 -18.33
N SER A 179 -8.36 3.50 -18.17
CA SER A 179 -7.80 2.21 -17.75
C SER A 179 -7.81 2.08 -16.22
N SER A 180 -8.01 0.86 -15.73
CA SER A 180 -7.97 0.53 -14.30
C SER A 180 -7.09 -0.69 -14.06
N TRP A 181 -6.19 -0.60 -13.08
CA TRP A 181 -5.34 -1.72 -12.68
C TRP A 181 -6.11 -2.62 -11.71
N ILE A 182 -6.19 -3.91 -12.02
CA ILE A 182 -6.75 -4.91 -11.11
C ILE A 182 -5.60 -5.69 -10.50
N THR A 183 -5.43 -5.57 -9.19
CA THR A 183 -4.43 -6.33 -8.42
C THR A 183 -5.04 -7.61 -7.89
N VAL A 184 -4.33 -8.72 -8.00
CA VAL A 184 -4.74 -10.01 -7.43
C VAL A 184 -3.85 -10.35 -6.23
N THR A 185 -4.43 -10.81 -5.14
CA THR A 185 -3.72 -11.22 -3.93
C THR A 185 -3.86 -12.72 -3.75
N GLY A 186 -2.75 -13.37 -3.40
CA GLY A 186 -2.68 -14.83 -3.30
C GLY A 186 -3.61 -15.36 -2.22
N GLN A 187 -4.04 -16.60 -2.37
CA GLN A 187 -4.74 -17.29 -1.30
C GLN A 187 -3.83 -17.31 -0.06
N ALA A 188 -4.32 -16.83 1.08
CA ALA A 188 -3.66 -17.08 2.35
C ALA A 188 -3.73 -18.60 2.58
N THR A 189 -2.78 -19.34 2.03
CA THR A 189 -2.51 -20.69 2.49
C THR A 189 -2.12 -20.51 3.94
N ALA A 190 -3.03 -20.88 4.84
CA ALA A 190 -2.65 -21.26 6.19
C ALA A 190 -1.51 -22.24 5.99
N THR A 191 -0.29 -21.75 6.22
CA THR A 191 0.88 -22.58 6.14
C THR A 191 0.76 -23.43 7.39
N THR A 192 0.07 -24.57 7.28
CA THR A 192 0.35 -25.71 8.11
C THR A 192 1.81 -25.98 7.84
N SER A 193 2.66 -25.39 8.67
CA SER A 193 4.09 -25.58 8.72
C SER A 193 4.30 -27.08 8.86
N ARG A 194 4.47 -27.77 7.72
CA ARG A 194 5.08 -29.08 7.71
C ARG A 194 6.50 -28.84 8.16
N ILE A 195 6.72 -28.99 9.46
CA ILE A 195 8.02 -29.04 10.08
C ILE A 195 8.77 -30.18 9.39
N PHE A 196 9.58 -29.85 8.40
CA PHE A 196 10.67 -30.71 7.99
C PHE A 196 11.77 -30.54 9.04
N PRO A 197 12.22 -31.60 9.73
CA PRO A 197 13.33 -31.48 10.66
C PRO A 197 14.62 -31.34 9.83
N THR A 198 14.99 -30.11 9.48
CA THR A 198 16.35 -29.83 9.01
C THR A 198 17.29 -29.82 10.20
N SER A 199 17.84 -31.00 10.48
CA SER A 199 19.08 -31.15 11.25
C SER A 199 20.23 -30.60 10.42
N SER A 200 20.65 -29.38 10.73
CA SER A 200 21.99 -28.90 10.42
C SER A 200 22.32 -27.74 11.34
N ALA A 201 23.20 -28.00 12.30
CA ALA A 201 23.76 -27.00 13.18
C ALA A 201 24.54 -25.94 12.38
N PRO A 202 24.48 -24.65 12.75
CA PRO A 202 25.28 -23.61 12.10
C PRO A 202 26.78 -23.78 12.47
N PRO A 203 27.71 -23.50 11.54
CA PRO A 203 29.14 -23.58 11.85
C PRO A 203 29.56 -22.43 12.79
N LEU A 204 30.14 -22.80 13.93
CA LEU A 204 30.64 -21.93 15.03
C LEU A 204 31.87 -21.06 14.69
N ILE A 205 32.13 -20.74 13.42
CA ILE A 205 33.43 -20.21 12.98
C ILE A 205 33.47 -18.66 12.93
N SER A 206 32.32 -17.98 12.93
CA SER A 206 32.24 -16.51 12.76
C SER A 206 32.53 -15.68 14.02
N THR A 207 32.35 -16.25 15.22
CA THR A 207 32.56 -15.54 16.50
C THR A 207 34.03 -15.49 16.93
N SER A 208 34.83 -16.52 16.58
CA SER A 208 36.25 -16.61 16.95
C SER A 208 37.11 -15.51 16.32
N LEU A 209 36.94 -15.25 15.02
CA LEU A 209 37.71 -14.24 14.29
C LEU A 209 37.42 -12.80 14.77
N ARG A 210 36.17 -12.49 15.13
CA ARG A 210 35.80 -11.16 15.66
C ARG A 210 36.38 -10.91 17.06
N VAL A 211 36.41 -11.93 17.91
CA VAL A 211 37.02 -11.82 19.25
C VAL A 211 38.54 -11.70 19.17
N ALA A 212 39.19 -12.48 18.29
CA ALA A 212 40.63 -12.38 18.07
C ALA A 212 41.05 -11.00 17.53
N PHE A 213 40.25 -10.41 16.62
CA PHE A 213 40.51 -9.08 16.07
C PHE A 213 40.44 -7.98 17.15
N LEU A 214 39.42 -8.04 18.04
CA LEU A 214 39.29 -7.07 19.13
C LEU A 214 40.40 -7.19 20.18
N GLN A 215 40.87 -8.42 20.46
CA GLN A 215 41.91 -8.66 21.48
C GLN A 215 43.33 -8.30 21.02
N LEU A 216 43.64 -8.34 19.71
CA LEU A 216 44.97 -8.01 19.17
C LEU A 216 45.10 -6.53 18.76
N PHE A 217 44.06 -5.93 18.15
CA PHE A 217 44.17 -4.58 17.62
C PHE A 217 44.05 -3.48 18.68
N TYR A 218 43.22 -3.70 19.72
CA TYR A 218 43.03 -2.71 20.79
C TYR A 218 44.30 -2.42 21.61
N PRO A 219 45.09 -3.41 22.07
CA PRO A 219 46.31 -3.13 22.81
C PRO A 219 47.41 -2.49 21.95
N VAL A 220 47.49 -2.83 20.65
CA VAL A 220 48.49 -2.23 19.74
C VAL A 220 48.20 -0.74 19.51
N MET A 221 46.93 -0.38 19.27
CA MET A 221 46.54 1.02 19.10
C MET A 221 46.73 1.82 20.39
N PHE A 222 46.44 1.22 21.54
CA PHE A 222 46.67 1.84 22.85
C PHE A 222 48.16 2.07 23.11
N CYS A 223 49.02 1.09 22.80
CA CYS A 223 50.48 1.22 22.92
C CYS A 223 51.05 2.34 22.04
N LEU A 224 50.63 2.42 20.77
CA LEU A 224 51.10 3.49 19.87
C LEU A 224 50.68 4.88 20.33
N TYR A 225 49.46 5.01 20.87
CA TYR A 225 48.98 6.26 21.46
C TYR A 225 49.74 6.64 22.74
N PHE A 226 50.06 5.67 23.58
CA PHE A 226 50.85 5.92 24.79
C PHE A 226 52.29 6.32 24.49
N ILE A 227 52.92 5.67 23.51
CA ILE A 227 54.28 6.03 23.06
C ILE A 227 54.29 7.44 22.46
N SER A 228 53.31 7.80 21.62
CA SER A 228 53.24 9.14 21.02
C SER A 228 53.03 10.22 22.07
N THR A 229 52.19 9.99 23.07
CA THR A 229 51.99 10.93 24.18
C THR A 229 53.25 11.10 25.04
N LEU A 230 54.00 10.03 25.33
CA LEU A 230 55.30 10.13 26.02
C LEU A 230 56.35 10.89 25.19
N LEU A 231 56.40 10.70 23.87
CA LEU A 231 57.30 11.44 22.98
C LEU A 231 56.93 12.93 22.94
N MET A 232 55.64 13.26 22.94
CA MET A 232 55.17 14.65 23.01
C MET A 232 55.51 15.29 24.37
N VAL A 233 55.35 14.58 25.48
CA VAL A 233 55.67 15.10 26.82
C VAL A 233 57.18 15.25 27.02
N SER A 234 57.99 14.32 26.52
CA SER A 234 59.46 14.40 26.62
C SER A 234 60.04 15.50 25.74
N SER A 235 59.54 15.67 24.50
CA SER A 235 59.92 16.79 23.64
C SER A 235 59.49 18.13 24.24
N TYR A 236 58.31 18.21 24.85
CA TYR A 236 57.83 19.40 25.57
C TYR A 236 58.72 19.73 26.78
N ARG A 237 59.10 18.74 27.59
CA ARG A 237 60.02 18.93 28.72
C ARG A 237 61.42 19.34 28.28
N SER A 238 61.93 18.81 27.16
CA SER A 238 63.25 19.22 26.62
C SER A 238 63.27 20.66 26.10
N ARG A 239 62.11 21.20 25.71
CA ARG A 239 61.93 22.60 25.31
C ARG A 239 61.73 23.57 26.49
N GLY A 240 61.54 23.05 27.71
CA GLY A 240 61.33 23.84 28.93
C GLY A 240 62.60 24.11 29.75
N THR A 241 63.77 23.69 29.26
CA THR A 241 65.08 24.00 29.86
C THR A 241 65.91 24.83 28.89
N PHE A 242 65.60 26.13 28.81
CA PHE A 242 66.48 27.22 28.42
C PHE A 242 66.07 28.46 29.21
#